data_AF-A0A2I1EDS2-F1
#
_entry.id   AF-A0A2I1EDS2-F1
#
_cell.length_a   1.000
_cell.length_b   1.000
_cell.length_c   1.000
_cell.angle_alpha   90.00
_cell.angle_beta   90.00
_cell.angle_gamma   90.00
#
_symmetry.space_group_name_H-M   'P 1'
#
loop_
_entity.id
_entity.type
_entity.pdbx_description
1 polymer ?
#
loop_
_entity_poly.entity_id
_entity_poly.type
_entity_poly.pdbx_seq_one_letter_code
_entity_poly.pdbx_strand_id
1 'polypeptide(L)'
;MSIYTGSANTSFSSFATRTSASTVDSTDAVPERMPNCNYYRNLWWDKGELSSKAEWDKVTLPYKLAVGVTLNEYERRVEEFNVHGCWEWTNGDVIIYELPSEPHEICIGAITEELMDAVRPVKGTNAQIYSLGSTRKEADESFRPKKPLVVSPHTSDGLDCPWPNIVVEVAYTESVEHVLEKVKNYWLKPNRAHDAIVVKIDPVPAGDRPICMKVWHYCVSDRVTRNLFPARDKFDFGLHPPLTMQPGAFLIDIQLDCLYHGLKSNIQIPRNILPNPIVLDFFYVKRAIAEMFEDRE
;
A
#
# COMPACT_ATOMS: atom_id res chain seq x y z
N MET A 1 14.54 -50.34 -42.20
CA MET A 1 13.09 -50.64 -42.22
C MET A 1 12.38 -49.57 -41.43
N SER A 2 11.37 -48.96 -42.07
CA SER A 2 10.40 -47.99 -41.53
C SER A 2 9.67 -48.54 -40.29
N ILE A 3 8.96 -47.81 -39.41
CA ILE A 3 7.94 -46.75 -39.58
C ILE A 3 7.66 -46.15 -38.16
N TYR A 4 7.77 -44.82 -37.93
CA TYR A 4 6.69 -43.79 -37.77
C TYR A 4 5.72 -44.00 -36.58
N THR A 5 5.25 -43.02 -35.79
CA THR A 5 4.92 -41.57 -35.92
C THR A 5 5.07 -40.90 -34.52
N GLY A 6 5.40 -39.62 -34.30
CA GLY A 6 4.91 -38.33 -34.83
C GLY A 6 4.10 -37.60 -33.72
N SER A 7 4.15 -36.29 -33.46
CA SER A 7 4.80 -35.17 -34.12
C SER A 7 4.78 -33.95 -33.18
N ALA A 8 5.90 -33.24 -33.08
CA ALA A 8 5.94 -31.81 -32.79
C ALA A 8 5.99 -31.06 -34.13
N ASN A 9 5.48 -29.82 -34.19
CA ASN A 9 6.00 -28.69 -34.98
C ASN A 9 5.02 -27.49 -34.95
N THR A 10 5.47 -26.31 -34.48
CA THR A 10 5.84 -25.08 -35.24
C THR A 10 4.64 -24.39 -35.91
N SER A 11 4.51 -23.07 -36.03
CA SER A 11 5.49 -22.04 -36.38
C SER A 11 4.87 -20.63 -36.24
N PHE A 12 5.71 -19.62 -35.96
CA PHE A 12 5.44 -18.22 -36.27
C PHE A 12 5.62 -17.95 -37.78
N SER A 13 4.73 -17.16 -38.37
CA SER A 13 4.88 -16.66 -39.75
C SER A 13 4.36 -15.22 -39.91
N SER A 14 4.97 -14.55 -40.87
CA SER A 14 5.15 -13.10 -41.09
C SER A 14 4.01 -12.32 -41.77
N PHE A 15 4.14 -11.00 -41.70
CA PHE A 15 3.42 -9.89 -42.36
C PHE A 15 2.88 -10.12 -43.79
N ALA A 16 1.69 -9.58 -44.06
CA ALA A 16 1.27 -9.05 -45.38
C ALA A 16 0.20 -7.95 -45.24
N THR A 17 0.47 -6.79 -45.85
CA THR A 17 -0.44 -5.65 -46.01
C THR A 17 -1.31 -5.83 -47.25
N ARG A 18 -2.61 -5.56 -47.17
CA ARG A 18 -3.45 -5.30 -48.34
C ARG A 18 -4.64 -4.39 -47.99
N THR A 19 -4.68 -3.23 -48.63
CA THR A 19 -5.77 -2.24 -48.57
C THR A 19 -6.87 -2.59 -49.57
N SER A 20 -8.14 -2.40 -49.21
CA SER A 20 -9.26 -2.10 -50.13
C SER A 20 -10.48 -1.56 -49.35
N ALA A 21 -11.22 -0.66 -49.99
CA ALA A 21 -12.12 0.32 -49.38
C ALA A 21 -13.62 -0.07 -49.36
N SER A 22 -14.31 0.52 -48.36
CA SER A 22 -15.72 0.98 -48.27
C SER A 22 -16.90 0.08 -48.65
N THR A 23 -17.76 -0.20 -47.67
CA THR A 23 -19.16 0.27 -47.66
C THR A 23 -19.75 0.18 -46.25
N VAL A 24 -20.49 1.23 -45.86
CA VAL A 24 -21.23 1.34 -44.60
C VAL A 24 -22.57 0.64 -44.80
N ASP A 25 -22.94 -0.25 -43.89
CA ASP A 25 -24.36 -0.44 -43.57
C ASP A 25 -24.51 -0.70 -42.06
N SER A 26 -25.40 0.08 -41.47
CA SER A 26 -25.69 0.13 -40.04
C SER A 26 -26.72 -0.94 -39.71
N THR A 27 -26.38 -1.88 -38.83
CA THR A 27 -27.28 -2.40 -37.80
C THR A 27 -26.50 -3.24 -36.79
N ASP A 28 -26.95 -3.16 -35.54
CA ASP A 28 -26.65 -4.03 -34.39
C ASP A 28 -25.36 -3.74 -33.60
N ALA A 29 -25.55 -2.90 -32.59
CA ALA A 29 -24.77 -2.94 -31.37
C ALA A 29 -25.05 -4.24 -30.60
N VAL A 30 -24.01 -5.02 -30.27
CA VAL A 30 -23.77 -5.57 -28.93
C VAL A 30 -22.27 -5.91 -28.78
N PRO A 31 -21.47 -5.24 -27.92
CA PRO A 31 -20.22 -5.81 -27.44
C PRO A 31 -20.53 -6.82 -26.35
N GLU A 32 -20.96 -8.03 -26.73
CA GLU A 32 -21.27 -9.11 -25.78
C GLU A 32 -19.98 -9.87 -25.42
N ARG A 33 -19.16 -9.29 -24.53
CA ARG A 33 -17.97 -9.99 -23.98
C ARG A 33 -17.53 -9.56 -22.58
N MET A 34 -18.43 -9.10 -21.71
CA MET A 34 -18.13 -8.81 -20.30
C MET A 34 -18.93 -9.56 -19.18
N PRO A 35 -19.62 -10.70 -19.41
CA PRO A 35 -20.21 -11.46 -18.28
C PRO A 35 -19.20 -12.23 -17.43
N ASN A 36 -18.05 -12.63 -18.00
CA ASN A 36 -17.18 -13.63 -17.36
C ASN A 36 -16.22 -13.01 -16.31
N CYS A 37 -15.70 -11.80 -16.55
CA CYS A 37 -14.73 -11.19 -15.63
C CYS A 37 -15.36 -10.81 -14.28
N ASN A 38 -16.61 -10.33 -14.26
CA ASN A 38 -17.29 -10.00 -13.01
C ASN A 38 -17.51 -11.23 -12.11
N TYR A 39 -17.81 -12.39 -12.71
CA TYR A 39 -17.85 -13.66 -11.96
C TYR A 39 -16.51 -13.93 -11.29
N TYR A 40 -15.40 -13.87 -12.04
CA TYR A 40 -14.06 -14.11 -11.50
C TYR A 40 -13.61 -13.06 -10.49
N ARG A 41 -14.05 -11.80 -10.60
CA ARG A 41 -13.79 -10.74 -9.62
C ARG A 41 -14.54 -11.01 -8.31
N ASN A 42 -15.80 -11.42 -8.40
CA ASN A 42 -16.61 -11.74 -7.23
C ASN A 42 -16.09 -12.96 -6.46
N LEU A 43 -15.34 -13.86 -7.10
CA LEU A 43 -14.65 -14.95 -6.38
C LEU A 43 -13.71 -14.43 -5.28
N TRP A 44 -13.16 -13.23 -5.44
CA TRP A 44 -12.31 -12.66 -4.41
C TRP A 44 -13.12 -12.34 -3.16
N TRP A 45 -14.32 -11.74 -3.30
CA TRP A 45 -15.24 -11.55 -2.19
C TRP A 45 -15.78 -12.87 -1.63
N ASP A 46 -16.23 -13.77 -2.51
CA ASP A 46 -16.98 -14.98 -2.13
C ASP A 46 -16.10 -16.07 -1.52
N LYS A 47 -14.84 -16.15 -1.96
CA LYS A 47 -13.94 -17.27 -1.64
C LYS A 47 -12.51 -16.85 -1.28
N GLY A 48 -12.20 -15.55 -1.27
CA GLY A 48 -10.83 -15.08 -1.11
C GLY A 48 -9.94 -15.35 -2.33
N GLU A 49 -10.50 -15.77 -3.48
CA GLU A 49 -9.72 -16.16 -4.66
C GLU A 49 -9.50 -14.98 -5.61
N LEU A 50 -8.29 -14.45 -5.65
CA LEU A 50 -7.87 -13.46 -6.64
C LEU A 50 -7.59 -14.14 -8.00
N SER A 51 -8.62 -14.27 -8.83
CA SER A 51 -8.50 -15.03 -10.08
C SER A 51 -7.77 -14.26 -11.19
N SER A 52 -6.80 -14.89 -11.87
CA SER A 52 -6.14 -14.32 -13.05
C SER A 52 -7.08 -14.12 -14.26
N LYS A 53 -8.22 -14.82 -14.29
CA LYS A 53 -9.26 -14.67 -15.34
C LYS A 53 -10.14 -13.44 -15.15
N ALA A 54 -9.99 -12.72 -14.04
CA ALA A 54 -10.72 -11.50 -13.73
C ALA A 54 -10.24 -10.28 -14.55
N GLU A 55 -9.11 -10.41 -15.27
CA GLU A 55 -8.47 -9.34 -16.03
C GLU A 55 -8.30 -8.07 -15.16
N TRP A 56 -7.66 -8.24 -13.99
CA TRP A 56 -7.43 -7.16 -13.01
C TRP A 56 -6.59 -6.03 -13.58
N ASP A 57 -5.71 -6.32 -14.53
CA ASP A 57 -4.92 -5.37 -15.31
C ASP A 57 -5.78 -4.38 -16.14
N LYS A 58 -7.03 -4.75 -16.43
CA LYS A 58 -7.97 -3.91 -17.19
C LYS A 58 -9.01 -3.21 -16.31
N VAL A 59 -8.93 -3.36 -15.00
CA VAL A 59 -9.86 -2.72 -14.06
C VAL A 59 -9.41 -1.29 -13.79
N THR A 60 -10.37 -0.36 -13.84
CA THR A 60 -10.16 0.98 -13.26
C THR A 60 -10.41 0.92 -11.77
N LEU A 61 -9.39 1.23 -10.97
CA LEU A 61 -9.53 1.41 -9.52
C LEU A 61 -9.99 2.85 -9.20
N PRO A 62 -10.78 3.06 -8.13
CA PRO A 62 -11.32 2.04 -7.24
C PRO A 62 -12.38 1.13 -7.86
N TYR A 63 -12.35 -0.16 -7.52
CA TYR A 63 -13.34 -1.13 -7.97
C TYR A 63 -14.28 -1.54 -6.83
N LYS A 64 -15.59 -1.40 -7.04
CA LYS A 64 -16.59 -1.83 -6.07
C LYS A 64 -16.79 -3.34 -6.15
N LEU A 65 -16.26 -4.05 -5.17
CA LEU A 65 -16.26 -5.51 -5.10
C LEU A 65 -17.58 -6.08 -4.58
N ALA A 66 -18.16 -5.45 -3.55
CA ALA A 66 -19.44 -5.88 -2.97
C ALA A 66 -20.24 -4.67 -2.43
N VAL A 67 -21.56 -4.84 -2.31
CA VAL A 67 -22.52 -3.82 -1.85
C VAL A 67 -23.44 -4.37 -0.76
N GLY A 68 -23.91 -3.52 0.14
CA GLY A 68 -24.83 -3.92 1.21
C GLY A 68 -24.18 -4.84 2.27
N VAL A 69 -22.86 -4.79 2.39
CA VAL A 69 -22.08 -5.59 3.33
C VAL A 69 -22.08 -4.91 4.69
N THR A 70 -22.42 -5.64 5.75
CA THR A 70 -22.33 -5.09 7.12
C THR A 70 -20.86 -5.03 7.57
N LEU A 71 -20.52 -4.11 8.48
CA LEU A 71 -19.15 -4.01 9.00
C LEU A 71 -18.67 -5.35 9.60
N ASN A 72 -19.53 -6.05 10.34
CA ASN A 72 -19.18 -7.36 10.93
C ASN A 72 -18.88 -8.43 9.88
N GLU A 73 -19.64 -8.46 8.78
CA GLU A 73 -19.39 -9.43 7.70
C GLU A 73 -18.10 -9.10 6.95
N TYR A 74 -17.84 -7.81 6.71
CA TYR A 74 -16.57 -7.36 6.16
C TYR A 74 -15.39 -7.77 7.04
N GLU A 75 -15.41 -7.41 8.33
CA GLU A 75 -14.33 -7.73 9.28
C GLU A 75 -14.07 -9.24 9.34
N ARG A 76 -15.14 -10.04 9.35
CA ARG A 76 -15.05 -11.51 9.35
C ARG A 76 -14.35 -12.04 8.10
N ARG A 77 -14.66 -11.50 6.91
CA ARG A 77 -14.07 -11.98 5.65
C ARG A 77 -12.66 -11.49 5.43
N VAL A 78 -12.34 -10.26 5.83
CA VAL A 78 -10.98 -9.72 5.76
C VAL A 78 -10.03 -10.62 6.55
N GLU A 79 -10.43 -11.03 7.75
CA GLU A 79 -9.69 -11.99 8.58
C GLU A 79 -9.66 -13.39 7.96
N GLU A 80 -10.82 -13.90 7.49
CA GLU A 80 -10.93 -15.25 6.92
C GLU A 80 -10.02 -15.45 5.70
N PHE A 81 -9.90 -14.44 4.84
CA PHE A 81 -9.14 -14.51 3.60
C PHE A 81 -7.78 -13.84 3.67
N ASN A 82 -7.43 -13.19 4.79
CA ASN A 82 -6.17 -12.49 4.99
C ASN A 82 -5.87 -11.48 3.86
N VAL A 83 -6.85 -10.61 3.57
CA VAL A 83 -6.81 -9.62 2.47
C VAL A 83 -6.62 -8.18 2.97
N HIS A 84 -6.01 -8.04 4.16
CA HIS A 84 -5.74 -6.74 4.79
C HIS A 84 -4.92 -5.82 3.87
N GLY A 85 -5.26 -4.54 3.81
CA GLY A 85 -4.65 -3.52 2.95
C GLY A 85 -5.23 -3.48 1.53
N CYS A 86 -5.96 -4.52 1.10
CA CYS A 86 -6.50 -4.59 -0.27
C CYS A 86 -7.96 -4.12 -0.38
N TRP A 87 -8.74 -4.30 0.69
CA TRP A 87 -10.17 -4.01 0.70
C TRP A 87 -10.47 -2.88 1.68
N GLU A 88 -11.29 -1.93 1.28
CA GLU A 88 -11.80 -0.91 2.20
C GLU A 88 -13.33 -1.00 2.31
N TRP A 89 -13.83 -1.00 3.54
CA TRP A 89 -15.26 -0.87 3.81
C TRP A 89 -15.68 0.59 4.00
N THR A 90 -16.56 1.06 3.12
CA THR A 90 -17.14 2.40 3.17
C THR A 90 -18.65 2.33 2.98
N ASN A 91 -19.40 2.68 4.04
CA ASN A 91 -20.86 2.85 4.01
C ASN A 91 -21.64 1.66 3.43
N GLY A 92 -21.18 0.44 3.68
CA GLY A 92 -21.81 -0.78 3.17
C GLY A 92 -21.22 -1.32 1.87
N ASP A 93 -20.30 -0.59 1.25
CA ASP A 93 -19.58 -1.03 0.06
C ASP A 93 -18.19 -1.56 0.44
N VAL A 94 -17.77 -2.65 -0.20
CA VAL A 94 -16.39 -3.16 -0.16
C VAL A 94 -15.72 -2.72 -1.45
N ILE A 95 -14.64 -1.96 -1.34
CA ILE A 95 -13.98 -1.29 -2.45
C ILE A 95 -12.52 -1.72 -2.48
N ILE A 96 -12.00 -2.04 -3.66
CA ILE A 96 -10.58 -2.30 -3.89
C ILE A 96 -9.95 -0.99 -4.37
N TYR A 97 -8.97 -0.49 -3.63
CA TYR A 97 -8.15 0.66 -4.00
C TYR A 97 -6.73 0.25 -4.42
N GLU A 98 -6.25 -0.88 -3.89
CA GLU A 98 -4.94 -1.44 -4.15
C GLU A 98 -5.06 -2.93 -4.45
N LEU A 99 -4.30 -3.40 -5.46
CA LEU A 99 -4.16 -4.81 -5.76
C LEU A 99 -2.86 -5.33 -5.13
N PRO A 100 -2.85 -6.56 -4.58
CA PRO A 100 -1.63 -7.17 -4.08
C PRO A 100 -0.54 -7.14 -5.15
N SER A 101 0.62 -6.58 -4.80
CA SER A 101 1.76 -6.54 -5.71
C SER A 101 3.07 -6.70 -4.95
N GLU A 102 4.04 -7.35 -5.57
CA GLU A 102 5.34 -7.59 -4.96
C GLU A 102 6.11 -6.27 -4.63
N PRO A 103 6.15 -5.25 -5.52
CA PRO A 103 6.74 -3.95 -5.18
C PRO A 103 6.14 -3.29 -3.93
N HIS A 104 4.83 -3.42 -3.77
CA HIS A 104 4.09 -2.88 -2.62
C HIS A 104 4.56 -3.52 -1.32
N GLU A 105 4.53 -4.85 -1.24
CA GLU A 105 4.92 -5.60 -0.04
C GLU A 105 6.39 -5.40 0.33
N ILE A 106 7.29 -5.37 -0.66
CA ILE A 106 8.72 -5.13 -0.42
C ILE A 106 8.94 -3.73 0.16
N CYS A 107 8.25 -2.72 -0.37
CA CYS A 107 8.37 -1.35 0.12
C CYS A 107 7.91 -1.23 1.59
N ILE A 108 6.77 -1.85 1.94
CA ILE A 108 6.28 -1.88 3.31
C ILE A 108 7.29 -2.57 4.22
N GLY A 109 7.78 -3.74 3.82
CA GLY A 109 8.78 -4.52 4.55
C GLY A 109 10.06 -3.72 4.81
N ALA A 110 10.58 -3.04 3.78
CA ALA A 110 11.80 -2.26 3.89
C ALA A 110 11.65 -1.03 4.80
N ILE A 111 10.53 -0.30 4.73
CA ILE A 111 10.25 0.82 5.65
C ILE A 111 10.13 0.31 7.09
N THR A 112 9.47 -0.85 7.26
CA THR A 112 9.29 -1.50 8.56
C THR A 112 10.64 -1.90 9.15
N GLU A 113 11.52 -2.51 8.36
CA GLU A 113 12.86 -2.89 8.79
C GLU A 113 13.67 -1.67 9.24
N GLU A 114 13.73 -0.61 8.43
CA GLU A 114 14.45 0.62 8.77
C GLU A 114 13.95 1.24 10.10
N LEU A 115 12.64 1.33 10.27
CA LEU A 115 12.07 1.87 11.51
C LEU A 115 12.32 0.98 12.72
N MET A 116 12.10 -0.33 12.57
CA MET A 116 12.28 -1.30 13.66
C MET A 116 13.75 -1.43 14.07
N ASP A 117 14.68 -1.25 13.14
CA ASP A 117 16.11 -1.20 13.39
C ASP A 117 16.51 0.06 14.15
N ALA A 118 15.98 1.21 13.76
CA ALA A 118 16.23 2.47 14.44
C ALA A 118 15.71 2.48 15.90
N VAL A 119 14.61 1.77 16.17
CA VAL A 119 14.04 1.65 17.53
C VAL A 119 14.43 0.36 18.26
N ARG A 120 15.29 -0.47 17.67
CA ARG A 120 15.80 -1.72 18.26
C ARG A 120 16.37 -1.54 19.68
N PRO A 121 17.08 -0.45 20.03
CA PRO A 121 17.63 -0.28 21.38
C PRO A 121 16.60 -0.28 22.51
N VAL A 122 15.31 -0.01 22.23
CA VAL A 122 14.25 -0.03 23.25
C VAL A 122 13.40 -1.31 23.24
N LYS A 123 13.76 -2.29 22.40
CA LYS A 123 13.10 -3.60 22.34
C LYS A 123 13.15 -4.29 23.71
N GLY A 124 12.00 -4.81 24.17
CA GLY A 124 11.88 -5.46 25.47
C GLY A 124 11.76 -4.51 26.67
N THR A 125 11.74 -3.19 26.44
CA THR A 125 11.51 -2.19 27.50
C THR A 125 10.05 -1.74 27.53
N ASN A 126 9.66 -0.96 28.55
CA ASN A 126 8.34 -0.33 28.60
C ASN A 126 8.12 0.73 27.50
N ALA A 127 9.20 1.20 26.85
CA ALA A 127 9.16 2.14 25.74
C ALA A 127 9.24 1.45 24.36
N GLN A 128 9.11 0.12 24.29
CA GLN A 128 9.11 -0.59 23.01
C GLN A 128 8.04 -0.06 22.05
N ILE A 129 8.42 0.07 20.78
CA ILE A 129 7.54 0.28 19.64
C ILE A 129 7.08 -1.07 19.07
N TYR A 130 5.81 -1.14 18.70
CA TYR A 130 5.19 -2.30 18.06
C TYR A 130 4.80 -1.91 16.63
N SER A 131 5.17 -2.74 15.65
CA SER A 131 4.46 -2.83 14.37
C SER A 131 3.15 -3.57 14.63
N LEU A 132 2.06 -3.02 14.11
CA LEU A 132 0.72 -3.55 14.28
C LEU A 132 0.18 -4.20 13.00
N GLY A 133 0.92 -4.07 11.88
CA GLY A 133 0.43 -4.36 10.55
C GLY A 133 -0.73 -3.46 10.17
N SER A 134 -1.55 -4.00 9.26
CA SER A 134 -2.80 -3.39 8.84
C SER A 134 -3.85 -3.46 9.94
N THR A 135 -4.36 -2.29 10.35
CA THR A 135 -5.41 -2.17 11.39
C THR A 135 -6.80 -2.28 10.75
N ARG A 136 -7.89 -2.27 11.52
CA ARG A 136 -9.28 -2.36 10.98
C ARG A 136 -9.68 -1.29 9.97
N LYS A 137 -8.89 -0.22 9.83
CA LYS A 137 -9.06 0.85 8.85
C LYS A 137 -7.88 0.94 7.87
N GLU A 138 -7.07 -0.10 7.88
CA GLU A 138 -6.18 -0.62 6.84
C GLU A 138 -5.14 0.37 6.31
N ALA A 139 -4.38 1.00 7.21
CA ALA A 139 -3.04 1.44 6.80
C ALA A 139 -2.25 0.20 6.40
N ASP A 140 -1.36 0.30 5.42
CA ASP A 140 -0.56 -0.86 5.01
C ASP A 140 0.36 -1.35 6.14
N GLU A 141 0.86 -0.41 6.94
CA GLU A 141 1.55 -0.71 8.19
C GLU A 141 1.36 0.44 9.19
N SER A 142 1.43 0.14 10.49
CA SER A 142 1.29 1.14 11.53
C SER A 142 2.07 0.83 12.80
N PHE A 143 2.53 1.88 13.48
CA PHE A 143 3.43 1.76 14.62
C PHE A 143 2.96 2.57 15.81
N ARG A 144 3.13 2.01 17.02
CA ARG A 144 2.93 2.75 18.28
C ARG A 144 3.69 2.13 19.44
N PRO A 145 4.00 2.91 20.49
CA PRO A 145 4.34 2.36 21.79
C PRO A 145 3.11 1.80 22.50
N LYS A 146 3.33 1.22 23.69
CA LYS A 146 2.22 0.86 24.57
C LYS A 146 1.48 2.11 25.08
N LYS A 147 0.19 2.21 24.78
CA LYS A 147 -0.68 3.33 25.17
C LYS A 147 -1.78 2.87 26.15
N PRO A 148 -2.41 3.78 26.90
CA PRO A 148 -3.67 3.49 27.58
C PRO A 148 -4.75 3.03 26.59
N LEU A 149 -5.71 2.23 27.06
CA LEU A 149 -6.93 1.97 26.30
C LEU A 149 -7.68 3.29 26.10
N VAL A 150 -8.34 3.43 24.96
CA VAL A 150 -9.13 4.61 24.62
C VAL A 150 -10.60 4.24 24.71
N VAL A 151 -11.43 5.10 25.27
CA VAL A 151 -12.87 4.84 25.33
C VAL A 151 -13.50 5.22 23.98
N SER A 152 -14.42 4.38 23.49
CA SER A 152 -15.28 4.69 22.34
C SER A 152 -15.93 6.09 22.46
N PRO A 153 -16.06 6.88 21.37
CA PRO A 153 -15.86 6.54 19.96
C PRO A 153 -14.45 6.87 19.43
N HIS A 154 -13.48 7.09 20.31
CA HIS A 154 -12.14 7.56 19.92
C HIS A 154 -11.15 6.44 19.63
N THR A 155 -11.63 5.22 19.39
CA THR A 155 -10.83 4.01 19.23
C THR A 155 -10.45 3.80 17.76
N SER A 156 -9.32 3.14 17.52
CA SER A 156 -8.86 2.82 16.15
C SER A 156 -9.64 1.65 15.54
N ASP A 157 -10.14 0.75 16.37
CA ASP A 157 -10.73 -0.53 15.99
C ASP A 157 -12.19 -0.70 16.46
N GLY A 158 -12.76 0.29 17.15
CA GLY A 158 -14.07 0.16 17.78
C GLY A 158 -14.09 -0.66 19.08
N LEU A 159 -12.96 -1.23 19.51
CA LEU A 159 -12.80 -2.17 20.64
C LEU A 159 -11.70 -1.71 21.61
N ASP A 160 -11.70 -0.42 21.92
CA ASP A 160 -10.80 0.25 22.88
C ASP A 160 -9.31 0.38 22.50
N CYS A 161 -8.91 -0.02 21.29
CA CYS A 161 -7.53 0.17 20.87
C CYS A 161 -7.20 1.66 20.60
N PRO A 162 -6.04 2.14 21.09
CA PRO A 162 -5.57 3.48 20.78
C PRO A 162 -5.18 3.64 19.31
N TRP A 163 -5.25 4.85 18.77
CA TRP A 163 -4.70 5.08 17.43
C TRP A 163 -3.19 4.78 17.36
N PRO A 164 -2.70 4.29 16.21
CA PRO A 164 -1.27 4.24 15.95
C PRO A 164 -0.69 5.66 15.99
N ASN A 165 0.62 5.76 16.15
CA ASN A 165 1.33 7.03 16.14
C ASN A 165 1.88 7.34 14.75
N ILE A 166 2.38 6.32 14.06
CA ILE A 166 2.81 6.37 12.66
C ILE A 166 1.90 5.47 11.84
N VAL A 167 1.50 5.93 10.66
CA VAL A 167 0.94 5.08 9.60
C VAL A 167 1.85 5.14 8.36
N VAL A 168 1.95 4.02 7.67
CA VAL A 168 2.61 3.90 6.38
C VAL A 168 1.56 3.49 5.36
N GLU A 169 1.56 4.18 4.23
CA GLU A 169 0.69 3.90 3.08
C GLU A 169 1.58 3.79 1.84
N VAL A 170 1.48 2.69 1.11
CA VAL A 170 2.20 2.44 -0.12
C VAL A 170 1.17 2.31 -1.24
N ALA A 171 1.17 3.25 -2.16
CA ALA A 171 0.29 3.20 -3.33
C ALA A 171 1.07 2.61 -4.52
N TYR A 172 0.71 1.41 -4.96
CA TYR A 172 1.19 0.85 -6.23
C TYR A 172 0.15 1.07 -7.32
N THR A 173 -1.02 0.44 -7.20
CA THR A 173 -2.16 0.65 -8.11
C THR A 173 -3.10 1.78 -7.64
N GLU A 174 -3.08 2.12 -6.35
CA GLU A 174 -3.86 3.23 -5.78
C GLU A 174 -3.41 4.59 -6.37
N SER A 175 -4.35 5.52 -6.56
CA SER A 175 -4.04 6.87 -7.06
C SER A 175 -3.42 7.75 -5.96
N VAL A 176 -2.56 8.68 -6.38
CA VAL A 176 -1.94 9.65 -5.45
C VAL A 176 -3.01 10.51 -4.77
N GLU A 177 -4.05 10.92 -5.51
CA GLU A 177 -5.13 11.72 -4.97
C GLU A 177 -5.86 10.98 -3.85
N HIS A 178 -6.16 9.69 -4.03
CA HIS A 178 -6.88 8.91 -3.04
C HIS A 178 -6.04 8.70 -1.76
N VAL A 179 -4.81 8.22 -1.89
CA VAL A 179 -3.97 7.92 -0.73
C VAL A 179 -3.65 9.18 0.09
N LEU A 180 -3.41 10.32 -0.58
CA LEU A 180 -3.16 11.58 0.12
C LEU A 180 -4.42 12.13 0.79
N GLU A 181 -5.60 11.97 0.18
CA GLU A 181 -6.89 12.33 0.78
C GLU A 181 -7.17 11.45 2.00
N LYS A 182 -6.95 10.13 1.90
CA LYS A 182 -7.03 9.15 3.00
C LYS A 182 -6.12 9.56 4.15
N VAL A 183 -4.83 9.81 3.91
CA VAL A 183 -3.88 10.22 4.94
C VAL A 183 -4.30 11.51 5.64
N LYS A 184 -4.64 12.56 4.88
CA LYS A 184 -4.94 13.88 5.47
C LYS A 184 -6.29 13.91 6.16
N ASN A 185 -7.32 13.31 5.55
CA ASN A 185 -8.71 13.45 5.99
C ASN A 185 -9.21 12.26 6.79
N TYR A 186 -8.45 11.16 6.85
CA TYR A 186 -8.73 10.04 7.73
C TYR A 186 -7.63 9.92 8.80
N TRP A 187 -6.40 9.59 8.45
CA TRP A 187 -5.36 9.24 9.44
C TRP A 187 -4.92 10.40 10.32
N LEU A 188 -4.71 11.58 9.74
CA LEU A 188 -4.19 12.76 10.43
C LEU A 188 -5.27 13.69 11.00
N LYS A 189 -6.52 13.21 11.10
CA LYS A 189 -7.55 13.93 11.86
C LYS A 189 -7.16 14.05 13.34
N PRO A 190 -7.65 15.08 14.07
CA PRO A 190 -7.32 15.25 15.49
C PRO A 190 -7.58 13.98 16.30
N ASN A 191 -6.69 13.69 17.26
CA ASN A 191 -6.73 12.53 18.16
C ASN A 191 -6.58 11.16 17.46
N ARG A 192 -5.94 11.12 16.28
CA ARG A 192 -5.63 9.88 15.55
C ARG A 192 -4.12 9.66 15.41
N ALA A 193 -3.63 9.33 14.21
CA ALA A 193 -2.21 9.21 13.94
C ALA A 193 -1.51 10.58 14.05
N HIS A 194 -0.24 10.56 14.44
CA HIS A 194 0.58 11.75 14.61
C HIS A 194 1.52 11.97 13.43
N ASP A 195 1.83 10.89 12.74
CA ASP A 195 2.81 10.86 11.67
C ASP A 195 2.32 9.94 10.56
N ALA A 196 2.63 10.27 9.32
CA ALA A 196 2.27 9.48 8.16
C ALA A 196 3.35 9.54 7.08
N ILE A 197 3.73 8.37 6.58
CA ILE A 197 4.63 8.20 5.46
C ILE A 197 3.83 7.62 4.31
N VAL A 198 3.84 8.29 3.17
CA VAL A 198 3.18 7.84 1.96
C VAL A 198 4.23 7.60 0.90
N VAL A 199 4.24 6.41 0.29
CA VAL A 199 5.09 6.10 -0.86
C VAL A 199 4.21 5.82 -2.06
N LYS A 200 4.40 6.56 -3.14
CA LYS A 200 3.86 6.20 -4.45
C LYS A 200 4.94 5.47 -5.24
N ILE A 201 4.62 4.28 -5.72
CA ILE A 201 5.45 3.55 -6.68
C ILE A 201 4.75 3.63 -8.03
N ASP A 202 5.49 4.00 -9.08
CA ASP A 202 4.94 4.00 -10.43
C ASP A 202 4.74 2.54 -10.91
N PRO A 203 3.52 2.15 -11.33
CA PRO A 203 3.26 0.80 -11.81
C PRO A 203 4.15 0.43 -12.98
N VAL A 204 4.65 -0.80 -12.94
CA VAL A 204 5.41 -1.43 -14.02
C VAL A 204 4.75 -2.77 -14.40
N PRO A 205 5.00 -3.29 -15.62
CA PRO A 205 4.56 -4.63 -15.99
C PRO A 205 4.97 -5.68 -14.98
N ALA A 206 4.22 -6.79 -14.91
CA ALA A 206 4.52 -7.86 -13.97
C ALA A 206 5.92 -8.42 -14.20
N GLY A 207 6.74 -8.45 -13.14
CA GLY A 207 8.13 -8.90 -13.19
C GLY A 207 9.14 -7.79 -13.45
N ASP A 208 8.72 -6.63 -13.95
CA ASP A 208 9.59 -5.49 -14.16
C ASP A 208 9.90 -4.76 -12.84
N ARG A 209 11.05 -4.10 -12.80
CA ARG A 209 11.52 -3.35 -11.64
C ARG A 209 10.98 -1.92 -11.63
N PRO A 210 10.42 -1.42 -10.51
CA PRO A 210 10.03 -0.02 -10.39
C PRO A 210 11.22 0.93 -10.53
N ILE A 211 11.06 2.00 -11.33
CA ILE A 211 12.14 2.93 -11.64
C ILE A 211 11.97 4.27 -10.91
N CYS A 212 10.74 4.69 -10.66
CA CYS A 212 10.40 5.98 -10.08
C CYS A 212 9.41 5.80 -8.94
N MET A 213 9.74 6.41 -7.80
CA MET A 213 8.93 6.39 -6.59
C MET A 213 8.93 7.78 -5.97
N LYS A 214 7.87 8.12 -5.24
CA LYS A 214 7.70 9.41 -4.59
C LYS A 214 7.32 9.21 -3.14
N VAL A 215 7.86 10.06 -2.28
CA VAL A 215 7.56 10.01 -0.85
C VAL A 215 6.92 11.31 -0.41
N TRP A 216 5.95 11.21 0.49
CA TRP A 216 5.46 12.31 1.30
C TRP A 216 5.50 11.90 2.76
N HIS A 217 6.03 12.78 3.59
CA HIS A 217 5.99 12.65 5.04
C HIS A 217 5.16 13.78 5.63
N TYR A 218 4.23 13.43 6.51
CA TYR A 218 3.35 14.37 7.17
C TYR A 218 3.42 14.17 8.67
N CYS A 219 3.52 15.27 9.40
CA CYS A 219 3.51 15.25 10.86
C CYS A 219 2.47 16.24 11.38
N VAL A 220 1.68 15.83 12.38
CA VAL A 220 0.63 16.70 12.97
C VAL A 220 1.18 17.95 13.65
N SER A 221 2.46 17.94 14.02
CA SER A 221 3.17 19.11 14.56
C SER A 221 3.33 20.22 13.52
N ASP A 222 3.29 19.90 12.23
CA ASP A 222 3.43 20.89 11.13
C ASP A 222 2.07 21.40 10.65
N ARG A 223 0.99 21.00 11.34
CA ARG A 223 -0.38 21.43 11.03
C ARG A 223 -0.50 22.95 11.22
N VAL A 224 -0.72 23.67 10.12
CA VAL A 224 -0.93 25.12 10.14
C VAL A 224 -2.37 25.46 10.50
N THR A 225 -3.33 24.74 9.89
CA THR A 225 -4.76 24.87 10.20
C THR A 225 -5.40 23.49 10.26
N ARG A 226 -6.67 23.40 10.68
CA ARG A 226 -7.41 22.12 10.74
C ARG A 226 -7.36 21.34 9.42
N ASN A 227 -7.31 22.04 8.28
CA ASN A 227 -7.38 21.46 6.93
C ASN A 227 -6.09 21.64 6.11
N LEU A 228 -5.07 22.33 6.65
CA LEU A 228 -3.81 22.56 5.94
C LEU A 228 -2.68 21.76 6.58
N PHE A 229 -2.28 20.70 5.89
CA PHE A 229 -1.16 19.83 6.19
C PHE A 229 -0.11 19.93 5.09
N PRO A 230 0.91 20.80 5.23
CA PRO A 230 2.07 20.71 4.37
C PRO A 230 2.77 19.37 4.61
N ALA A 231 3.32 18.78 3.54
CA ALA A 231 4.28 17.69 3.72
C ALA A 231 5.53 18.28 4.38
N ARG A 232 6.04 17.62 5.42
CA ARG A 232 7.33 17.95 6.02
C ARG A 232 8.43 17.68 5.01
N ASP A 233 8.43 16.46 4.48
CA ASP A 233 9.36 16.01 3.45
C ASP A 233 8.57 15.55 2.23
N LYS A 234 9.11 15.86 1.05
CA LYS A 234 8.62 15.37 -0.23
C LYS A 234 9.78 15.24 -1.20
N PHE A 235 10.03 14.04 -1.70
CA PHE A 235 11.10 13.78 -2.65
C PHE A 235 10.76 12.61 -3.57
N ASP A 236 11.38 12.62 -4.74
CA ASP A 236 11.34 11.52 -5.70
C ASP A 236 12.63 10.71 -5.52
N PHE A 237 12.52 9.38 -5.51
CA PHE A 237 13.63 8.45 -5.35
C PHE A 237 13.44 7.24 -6.28
N GLY A 238 14.52 6.57 -6.69
CA GLY A 238 14.44 5.51 -7.68
C GLY A 238 15.69 5.32 -8.51
N LEU A 239 15.60 4.53 -9.57
CA LEU A 239 16.72 4.05 -10.39
C LEU A 239 16.94 4.89 -11.67
N HIS A 240 16.05 5.84 -11.99
CA HIS A 240 16.24 6.69 -13.16
C HIS A 240 17.43 7.65 -12.97
N PRO A 241 18.35 7.80 -13.95
CA PRO A 241 19.36 8.86 -13.90
C PRO A 241 18.71 10.26 -13.84
N PRO A 242 19.23 11.19 -13.02
CA PRO A 242 20.57 11.18 -12.43
C PRO A 242 20.61 10.67 -10.97
N LEU A 243 19.59 9.95 -10.48
CA LEU A 243 19.48 9.52 -9.09
C LEU A 243 20.42 8.33 -8.79
N THR A 244 21.73 8.55 -8.93
CA THR A 244 22.75 7.73 -8.29
C THR A 244 22.66 8.03 -6.81
N MET A 245 21.81 7.28 -6.10
CA MET A 245 21.51 7.54 -4.70
C MET A 245 22.69 7.11 -3.84
N GLN A 246 23.08 7.97 -2.90
CA GLN A 246 24.04 7.64 -1.84
C GLN A 246 23.26 7.55 -0.52
N PRO A 247 23.72 6.74 0.45
CA PRO A 247 23.21 6.81 1.82
C PRO A 247 23.19 8.26 2.32
N GLY A 248 22.12 8.65 3.01
CA GLY A 248 21.93 9.98 3.58
C GLY A 248 21.29 11.00 2.65
N ALA A 249 20.97 10.66 1.40
CA ALA A 249 20.44 11.61 0.43
C ALA A 249 18.92 11.86 0.56
N PHE A 250 18.16 10.90 1.12
CA PHE A 250 16.70 10.92 1.16
C PHE A 250 16.21 10.50 2.55
N LEU A 251 16.06 11.48 3.42
CA LEU A 251 15.82 11.25 4.84
C LEU A 251 14.40 11.65 5.22
N ILE A 252 13.82 10.88 6.14
CA ILE A 252 12.62 11.24 6.88
C ILE A 252 12.95 11.29 8.37
N ASP A 253 12.60 12.40 9.00
CA ASP A 253 12.88 12.68 10.41
C ASP A 253 11.62 12.53 11.26
N ILE A 254 11.51 11.41 11.97
CA ILE A 254 10.42 11.12 12.90
C ILE A 254 10.79 11.64 14.29
N GLN A 255 10.07 12.64 14.77
CA GLN A 255 10.28 13.20 16.10
C GLN A 255 9.79 12.24 17.18
N LEU A 256 10.57 12.07 18.25
CA LEU A 256 10.20 11.19 19.37
C LEU A 256 8.90 11.65 20.04
N ASP A 257 8.60 12.95 20.09
CA ASP A 257 7.33 13.45 20.64
C ASP A 257 6.11 13.00 19.82
N CYS A 258 6.28 12.72 18.53
CA CYS A 258 5.23 12.21 17.66
C CYS A 258 5.13 10.69 17.78
N LEU A 259 6.27 9.98 17.67
CA LEU A 259 6.34 8.52 17.85
C LEU A 259 5.81 8.08 19.22
N TYR A 260 6.09 8.83 20.28
CA TYR A 260 5.69 8.54 21.66
C TYR A 260 4.49 9.35 22.16
N HIS A 261 3.72 9.98 21.26
CA HIS A 261 2.51 10.67 21.64
C HIS A 261 1.50 9.76 22.36
N GLY A 262 0.91 10.26 23.44
CA GLY A 262 -0.13 9.54 24.20
C GLY A 262 0.38 8.34 25.00
N LEU A 263 1.67 8.32 25.35
CA LEU A 263 2.25 7.34 26.28
C LEU A 263 1.51 7.28 27.63
N LYS A 264 1.60 6.14 28.31
CA LYS A 264 1.19 6.03 29.72
C LYS A 264 2.05 6.95 30.58
N SER A 265 1.46 7.57 31.60
CA SER A 265 2.13 8.54 32.47
C SER A 265 3.36 7.99 33.22
N ASN A 266 3.45 6.67 33.38
CA ASN A 266 4.58 5.99 34.01
C ASN A 266 5.69 5.56 33.03
N ILE A 267 5.58 5.91 31.75
CA ILE A 267 6.57 5.62 30.70
C ILE A 267 7.16 6.95 30.25
N GLN A 268 8.49 7.04 30.26
CA GLN A 268 9.21 8.20 29.74
C GLN A 268 9.59 7.97 28.28
N ILE A 269 9.59 9.05 27.49
CA ILE A 269 10.18 9.02 26.14
C ILE A 269 11.67 8.69 26.30
N PRO A 270 12.21 7.65 25.65
CA PRO A 270 13.55 7.13 25.88
C PRO A 270 14.64 7.98 25.18
N ARG A 271 14.67 9.28 25.46
CA ARG A 271 15.57 10.27 24.83
C ARG A 271 17.05 10.07 25.13
N ASN A 272 17.37 9.28 26.15
CA ASN A 272 18.73 8.90 26.52
C ASN A 272 19.20 7.62 25.79
N ILE A 273 18.31 6.94 25.07
CA ILE A 273 18.58 5.67 24.38
C ILE A 273 18.41 5.84 22.87
N LEU A 274 17.33 6.50 22.43
CA LEU A 274 17.04 6.72 21.02
C LEU A 274 17.48 8.11 20.57
N PRO A 275 17.93 8.26 19.31
CA PRO A 275 18.15 9.56 18.73
C PRO A 275 16.82 10.32 18.56
N ASN A 276 16.90 11.64 18.52
CA ASN A 276 15.77 12.50 18.21
C ASN A 276 16.22 13.57 17.19
N PRO A 277 15.79 13.48 15.92
CA PRO A 277 14.80 12.53 15.38
C PRO A 277 15.30 11.08 15.23
N ILE A 278 14.36 10.15 15.08
CA ILE A 278 14.61 8.87 14.40
C ILE A 278 14.69 9.17 12.90
N VAL A 279 15.80 8.80 12.27
CA VAL A 279 16.05 9.06 10.85
C VAL A 279 15.82 7.79 10.05
N LEU A 280 14.95 7.84 9.05
CA LEU A 280 14.78 6.77 8.06
C LEU A 280 15.47 7.17 6.76
N ASP A 281 16.34 6.32 6.23
CA ASP A 281 17.05 6.58 4.98
C ASP A 281 16.44 5.76 3.83
N PHE A 282 15.75 6.46 2.93
CA PHE A 282 15.07 5.84 1.79
C PHE A 282 16.03 5.31 0.72
N PHE A 283 17.35 5.52 0.88
CA PHE A 283 18.35 4.76 0.17
C PHE A 283 18.18 3.24 0.36
N TYR A 284 17.95 2.79 1.60
CA TYR A 284 17.82 1.36 1.91
C TYR A 284 16.50 0.77 1.42
N VAL A 285 15.41 1.56 1.46
CA VAL A 285 14.11 1.19 0.87
C VAL A 285 14.24 0.96 -0.63
N LYS A 286 14.87 1.88 -1.36
CA LYS A 286 15.17 1.67 -2.79
C LYS A 286 16.01 0.42 -3.01
N ARG A 287 17.07 0.23 -2.21
CA ARG A 287 17.99 -0.90 -2.38
C ARG A 287 17.25 -2.23 -2.26
N ALA A 288 16.41 -2.38 -1.24
CA ALA A 288 15.60 -3.58 -1.05
C ALA A 288 14.67 -3.85 -2.25
N ILE A 289 14.00 -2.81 -2.78
CA ILE A 289 13.18 -2.93 -3.99
C ILE A 289 14.03 -3.30 -5.20
N ALA A 290 15.25 -2.77 -5.35
CA ALA A 290 16.11 -3.09 -6.47
C ALA A 290 16.61 -4.55 -6.41
N GLU A 291 17.14 -4.98 -5.26
CA GLU A 291 17.72 -6.31 -5.04
C GLU A 291 16.72 -7.44 -5.36
N MET A 292 15.43 -7.26 -5.03
CA MET A 292 14.39 -8.26 -5.28
C MET A 292 14.08 -8.49 -6.77
N PHE A 293 14.51 -7.59 -7.65
CA PHE A 293 14.30 -7.68 -9.10
C PHE A 293 15.60 -7.86 -9.89
N GLU A 294 16.77 -7.81 -9.23
CA GLU A 294 18.09 -7.96 -9.90
C GLU A 294 18.32 -9.37 -10.47
N ASP A 295 17.79 -10.42 -9.84
CA ASP A 295 17.95 -11.81 -10.30
C ASP A 295 17.00 -12.22 -11.46
N ARG A 296 16.26 -11.27 -12.04
CA ARG A 296 15.25 -11.51 -13.09
C ARG A 296 15.68 -11.00 -14.48
N GLU A 297 16.76 -10.23 -14.55
CA GLU A 297 17.38 -9.74 -15.79
C GLU A 297 18.43 -10.74 -16.32
#